data_AF-A0A529KTI4-F1
#
_entry.id   AF-A0A529KTI4-F1
#
_cell.length_a   1.000
_cell.length_b   1.000
_cell.length_c   1.000
_cell.angle_alpha   90.00
_cell.angle_beta   90.00
_cell.angle_gamma   90.00
#
_symmetry.space_group_name_H-M   'P 1'
#
loop_
_entity.id
_entity.type
_entity.pdbx_description
1 polymer ?
#
loop_
_entity_poly.entity_id
_entity_poly.type
_entity_poly.pdbx_seq_one_letter_code
_entity_poly.pdbx_strand_id
1 'polypeptide(L)'
;DPDILKEAIPGCQSLEKKSDTEMAATVVLKIGPIKATFNGEVTLKNLKPPHSYTIQGEGKGGIAGFAKGGADVTLTADGEDTTV
;
A
#
# COMPACT_ATOMS: atom_id res chain seq x y z
N ASP A 1 -10.16 4.25 -2.32
CA ASP A 1 -9.91 5.70 -2.22
C ASP A 1 -8.47 5.93 -1.76
N PRO A 2 -7.64 6.67 -2.50
CA PRO A 2 -6.27 6.98 -2.10
C PRO A 2 -6.17 7.69 -0.74
N ASP A 3 -7.11 8.57 -0.40
CA ASP A 3 -7.02 9.32 0.87
C ASP A 3 -7.22 8.40 2.08
N ILE A 4 -8.18 7.48 1.98
CA ILE A 4 -8.40 6.43 2.99
C ILE A 4 -7.16 5.54 3.12
N LEU A 5 -6.55 5.15 2.00
CA LEU A 5 -5.34 4.32 2.01
C LEU A 5 -4.16 5.06 2.64
N LYS A 6 -4.02 6.36 2.39
CA LYS A 6 -2.97 7.19 2.98
C LYS A 6 -3.11 7.24 4.50
N GLU A 7 -4.32 7.43 5.01
CA GLU A 7 -4.59 7.43 6.46
C GLU A 7 -4.33 6.07 7.12
N ALA A 8 -4.61 4.98 6.40
CA ALA A 8 -4.38 3.62 6.89
C ALA A 8 -2.89 3.23 6.95
N ILE A 9 -1.98 3.94 6.26
CA ILE A 9 -0.55 3.63 6.21
C ILE A 9 0.20 4.51 7.23
N PRO A 10 0.73 3.94 8.33
CA PRO A 10 1.44 4.71 9.35
C PRO A 10 2.64 5.46 8.77
N GLY A 11 2.75 6.76 9.06
CA GLY A 11 3.86 7.59 8.60
C GLY A 11 3.82 7.97 7.11
N CYS A 12 2.74 7.66 6.38
CA CYS A 12 2.57 8.07 4.99
C CYS A 12 2.52 9.61 4.86
N GLN A 13 3.50 10.18 4.18
CA GLN A 13 3.58 11.62 3.90
C GLN A 13 2.86 11.96 2.60
N SER A 14 3.06 11.12 1.57
CA SER A 14 2.39 11.25 0.27
C SER A 14 1.95 9.88 -0.23
N LEU A 15 0.80 9.87 -0.89
CA LEU A 15 0.29 8.77 -1.69
C LEU A 15 -0.26 9.38 -2.97
N GLU A 16 0.28 8.96 -4.10
CA GLU A 16 -0.10 9.41 -5.43
C GLU A 16 -0.61 8.22 -6.22
N LYS A 17 -1.84 8.33 -6.72
CA LYS A 17 -2.40 7.35 -7.66
C LYS A 17 -1.91 7.68 -9.06
N LYS A 18 -1.01 6.86 -9.61
CA LYS A 18 -0.46 7.00 -10.96
C LYS A 18 -1.42 6.48 -12.04
N SER A 19 -2.15 5.42 -11.71
CA SER A 19 -3.17 4.80 -12.57
C SER A 19 -4.19 4.06 -11.72
N ASP A 20 -5.16 3.38 -12.35
CA ASP A 20 -6.11 2.52 -11.61
C ASP A 20 -5.46 1.36 -10.87
N THR A 21 -4.23 0.98 -11.25
CA THR A 21 -3.50 -0.15 -10.65
C THR A 21 -2.17 0.23 -10.04
N GLU A 22 -1.72 1.47 -10.17
CA GLU A 22 -0.39 1.89 -9.73
C GLU A 22 -0.46 3.09 -8.80
N MET A 23 0.32 3.00 -7.72
CA MET A 23 0.45 4.05 -6.72
C MET A 23 1.91 4.22 -6.31
N ALA A 24 2.29 5.44 -5.98
CA ALA A 24 3.57 5.74 -5.34
C ALA A 24 3.34 6.38 -3.97
N ALA A 25 4.14 5.99 -2.99
CA ALA A 25 4.04 6.48 -1.63
C ALA A 25 5.40 6.92 -1.09
N THR A 26 5.41 7.95 -0.26
CA THR A 26 6.55 8.27 0.61
C THR A 26 6.13 8.08 2.05
N VAL A 27 6.83 7.20 2.77
CA VAL A 27 6.54 6.86 4.16
C VAL A 27 7.74 7.22 5.02
N VAL A 28 7.52 7.94 6.12
CA VAL A 28 8.55 8.29 7.09
C VAL A 28 8.23 7.59 8.40
N LEU A 29 9.08 6.65 8.79
CA LEU A 29 8.95 5.89 10.03
C LEU A 29 10.09 6.23 10.98
N LYS A 30 9.78 6.26 12.28
CA LYS A 30 10.78 6.26 13.34
C LYS A 30 10.86 4.85 13.90
N ILE A 31 11.99 4.19 13.69
CA ILE A 31 12.29 2.84 14.17
C ILE A 31 13.45 2.97 15.16
N GLY A 32 13.14 3.01 16.46
CA GLY A 32 14.14 3.30 17.49
C GLY A 32 14.81 4.67 17.26
N PRO A 33 16.15 4.77 17.30
CA PRO A 33 16.85 6.03 17.05
C PRO A 33 16.87 6.44 15.57
N ILE A 34 16.38 5.59 14.65
CA ILE A 34 16.49 5.81 13.21
C ILE A 34 15.20 6.44 12.68
N LYS A 35 15.35 7.58 11.99
CA LYS A 35 14.31 8.14 11.12
C LYS A 35 14.57 7.66 9.71
N ALA A 36 13.73 6.76 9.20
CA ALA A 36 13.85 6.20 7.86
C ALA A 36 12.77 6.79 6.94
N THR A 37 13.17 7.18 5.74
CA THR A 37 12.26 7.59 4.67
C THR A 37 12.26 6.48 3.62
N PHE A 38 11.09 5.93 3.35
CA PHE A 38 10.87 4.93 2.33
C PHE A 38 10.09 5.53 1.16
N ASN A 39 10.66 5.43 -0.03
CA ASN A 39 9.95 5.69 -1.28
C ASN A 39 9.50 4.34 -1.83
N GLY A 40 8.20 4.15 -1.96
CA GLY A 40 7.61 2.89 -2.38
C GLY A 40 6.66 3.01 -3.56
N GLU A 41 6.54 1.92 -4.28
CA GLU A 41 5.60 1.73 -5.37
C GLU A 41 4.70 0.54 -5.05
N VAL A 42 3.42 0.69 -5.33
CA VAL A 42 2.40 -0.34 -5.13
C VAL A 42 1.71 -0.59 -6.46
N THR A 43 1.57 -1.87 -6.80
CA THR A 43 0.86 -2.34 -7.99
C THR A 43 -0.23 -3.32 -7.60
N LEU A 44 -1.43 -3.10 -8.13
CA LEU A 44 -2.54 -4.03 -8.05
C LEU A 44 -2.53 -4.95 -9.27
N LYS A 45 -2.64 -6.26 -9.04
CA LYS A 45 -2.67 -7.29 -10.08
C LYS A 45 -3.82 -8.25 -9.85
N ASN A 46 -4.11 -9.08 -10.84
CA ASN A 46 -5.11 -10.14 -10.77
C ASN A 46 -6.48 -9.63 -10.29
N LEU A 47 -6.85 -8.43 -10.75
CA LEU A 47 -8.10 -7.78 -10.35
C LEU A 47 -9.30 -8.65 -10.75
N LYS A 48 -10.11 -9.02 -9.76
CA LYS A 48 -11.41 -9.63 -9.94
C LYS A 48 -12.44 -8.90 -9.08
N PRO A 49 -12.79 -7.64 -9.40
CA PRO A 49 -13.76 -6.89 -8.61
C PRO A 49 -15.15 -7.56 -8.64
N PRO A 50 -15.93 -7.52 -7.54
CA PRO A 50 -15.59 -6.98 -6.22
C PRO A 50 -14.91 -8.01 -5.27
N HIS A 51 -14.41 -9.14 -5.78
CA HIS A 51 -14.07 -10.32 -4.99
C HIS A 51 -12.61 -10.45 -4.55
N SER A 52 -11.63 -10.10 -5.39
CA SER A 52 -10.22 -10.33 -5.05
C SER A 52 -9.25 -9.51 -5.88
N TYR A 53 -8.02 -9.37 -5.36
CA TYR A 53 -6.88 -8.79 -6.06
C TYR A 53 -5.57 -9.15 -5.37
N THR A 54 -4.44 -9.02 -6.08
CA THR A 54 -3.10 -9.13 -5.51
C THR A 54 -2.51 -7.74 -5.34
N ILE A 55 -2.00 -7.42 -4.16
CA ILE A 55 -1.20 -6.23 -3.89
C ILE A 55 0.27 -6.62 -3.95
N GLN A 56 1.07 -5.90 -4.71
CA GLN A 56 2.53 -5.98 -4.66
C GLN A 56 3.11 -4.62 -4.33
N GLY A 57 4.03 -4.57 -3.39
CA GLY A 57 4.69 -3.35 -2.95
C GLY A 57 6.20 -3.52 -2.93
N GLU A 58 6.92 -2.49 -3.33
CA GLU A 58 8.35 -2.38 -3.12
C GLU A 58 8.71 -1.01 -2.57
N GLY A 59 9.79 -0.92 -1.78
CA GLY A 59 10.23 0.31 -1.16
C GLY A 59 11.73 0.40 -1.00
N LYS A 60 12.28 1.61 -1.16
CA LYS A 60 13.69 1.92 -0.93
C LYS A 60 13.80 2.92 0.22
N GLY A 61 14.52 2.52 1.27
CA GLY A 61 14.71 3.24 2.52
C GLY A 61 16.06 3.95 2.67
N GLY A 62 16.82 4.11 1.57
CA GLY A 62 18.20 4.61 1.63
C GLY A 62 19.10 3.69 2.45
N ILE A 63 19.64 4.20 3.57
CA ILE A 63 20.47 3.41 4.50
C ILE A 63 19.72 2.23 5.14
N ALA A 64 18.39 2.30 5.21
CA ALA A 64 17.57 1.22 5.75
C ALA A 64 17.40 0.06 4.76
N GLY A 65 17.92 0.18 3.54
CA GLY A 65 17.90 -0.87 2.51
C GLY A 65 16.67 -0.81 1.60
N PHE A 66 16.29 -1.96 1.05
CA PHE A 66 15.10 -2.11 0.22
C PHE A 66 14.21 -3.23 0.78
N ALA A 67 12.90 -3.09 0.56
CA ALA A 67 11.91 -4.09 0.93
C ALA A 67 11.01 -4.40 -0.26
N LYS A 68 10.56 -5.65 -0.36
CA LYS A 68 9.50 -6.08 -1.27
C LYS A 68 8.53 -6.95 -0.50
N GLY A 69 7.25 -6.80 -0.79
CA GLY A 69 6.18 -7.55 -0.16
C GLY A 69 4.97 -7.63 -1.06
N GLY A 70 4.06 -8.54 -0.73
CA GLY A 70 2.79 -8.64 -1.42
C GLY A 70 1.80 -9.47 -0.63
N ALA A 71 0.54 -9.35 -0.99
CA ALA A 71 -0.55 -10.08 -0.39
C ALA A 71 -1.63 -10.37 -1.44
N ASP A 72 -2.20 -11.56 -1.38
CA ASP A 72 -3.45 -11.87 -2.08
C ASP A 72 -4.61 -11.50 -1.16
N VAL A 73 -5.48 -10.62 -1.64
CA VAL A 73 -6.65 -10.11 -0.92
C VAL A 73 -7.90 -10.76 -1.50
N THR A 74 -8.69 -11.37 -0.64
CA THR A 74 -10.04 -11.85 -0.96
C THR A 74 -11.02 -11.09 -0.11
N LEU A 75 -12.11 -10.64 -0.72
CA LEU A 75 -13.18 -9.87 -0.12
C LEU A 75 -14.43 -10.76 -0.03
N THR A 76 -14.94 -10.93 1.18
CA THR A 76 -16.18 -11.69 1.45
C THR A 76 -17.29 -10.72 1.79
N ALA A 77 -18.49 -10.94 1.26
CA ALA A 77 -19.64 -10.09 1.57
C ALA A 77 -20.01 -10.16 3.06
N ASP A 78 -20.23 -9.00 3.67
CA ASP A 78 -20.69 -8.80 5.04
C ASP A 78 -21.93 -7.87 5.02
N GLY A 79 -23.01 -8.35 4.41
CA GLY A 79 -24.22 -7.57 4.13
C GLY A 79 -24.35 -7.18 2.65
N GLU A 80 -25.37 -6.37 2.30
CA GLU A 80 -25.64 -5.99 0.90
C GLU A 80 -24.57 -5.07 0.29
N ASP A 81 -23.95 -4.20 1.10
CA ASP A 81 -23.05 -3.14 0.61
C ASP A 81 -21.66 -3.14 1.27
N THR A 82 -21.28 -4.22 1.98
CA THR A 82 -20.01 -4.27 2.73
C THR A 82 -19.25 -5.56 2.44
N THR A 83 -17.92 -5.48 2.38
CA THR A 83 -17.03 -6.63 2.28
C THR A 83 -15.91 -6.55 3.31
N VAL A 84 -15.45 -7.72 3.77
CA VAL A 84 -14.31 -7.91 4.69
C VAL A 84 -13.22 -8.78 4.09
#